data_AF-A0A7Y9WPT4-F1
#
_entry.id   AF-A0A7Y9WPT4-F1
#
_cell.length_a   1.000
_cell.length_b   1.000
_cell.length_c   1.000
_cell.angle_alpha   90.00
_cell.angle_beta   90.00
_cell.angle_gamma   90.00
#
_symmetry.space_group_name_H-M   'P 1'
#
loop_
_entity.id
_entity.type
_entity.pdbx_description
1 polymer ?
#
loop_
_entity_poly.entity_id
_entity_poly.type
_entity_poly.pdbx_seq_one_letter_code
_entity_poly.pdbx_strand_id
1 'polypeptide(L)'
;MNQIDATAPGSTSYTVSETRLPSGTVVREYVAHSGTVFAIVWTGPRMAPLSTLLGNYFSTYLQGLSAAHAAHGGYGPAAIEQAGLVVHTGGHMGAFAGIAYLPQALPQGISPADLR
;
A
#
# COMPACT_ATOMS: atom_id res chain seq x y z
N MET A 1 37.26 -14.48 17.15
CA MET A 1 35.92 -14.81 16.64
C MET A 1 35.49 -13.72 15.68
N ASN A 2 35.26 -14.08 14.42
CA ASN A 2 34.86 -13.17 13.34
C ASN A 2 33.32 -13.15 13.29
N GLN A 3 32.69 -11.98 13.41
CA GLN A 3 31.28 -11.80 13.03
C GLN A 3 31.23 -10.71 11.98
N ILE A 4 30.77 -11.11 10.79
CA ILE A 4 30.66 -10.30 9.57
C ILE A 4 29.24 -9.76 9.44
N ASP A 5 29.18 -8.48 9.11
CA ASP A 5 28.16 -7.73 8.36
C ASP A 5 26.66 -7.96 8.62
N ALA A 6 26.03 -6.92 9.17
CA ALA A 6 24.73 -6.46 8.70
C ALA A 6 24.69 -4.93 8.80
N THR A 7 25.23 -4.25 7.79
CA THR A 7 25.00 -2.81 7.62
C THR A 7 23.55 -2.56 7.21
N ALA A 8 22.73 -1.95 8.08
CA ALA A 8 21.70 -0.98 7.69
C ALA A 8 21.00 -0.31 8.90
N PRO A 9 21.48 0.86 9.36
CA PRO A 9 20.61 1.84 9.98
C PRO A 9 20.40 2.99 8.97
N GLY A 10 19.61 2.73 7.92
CA GLY A 10 19.02 3.83 7.16
C GLY A 10 17.97 4.46 8.07
N SER A 11 18.22 5.68 8.56
CA SER A 11 17.28 6.43 9.41
C SER A 11 15.88 6.41 8.79
N THR A 12 15.00 5.56 9.31
CA THR A 12 13.68 5.33 8.71
C THR A 12 12.93 6.66 8.83
N SER A 13 12.72 7.32 7.68
CA SER A 13 12.03 8.62 7.61
C SER A 13 10.52 8.52 7.87
N TYR A 14 10.08 7.34 8.31
CA TYR A 14 8.70 6.97 8.58
C TYR A 14 8.65 5.92 9.69
N THR A 15 7.45 5.70 10.20
CA THR A 15 7.12 4.61 11.11
C THR A 15 6.16 3.65 10.43
N VAL A 16 6.14 2.38 10.85
CA VAL A 16 5.21 1.37 10.33
C VAL A 16 4.30 0.91 11.45
N SER A 17 3.00 1.08 11.26
CA SER A 17 1.97 0.52 12.13
C SER A 17 1.41 -0.74 11.50
N GLU A 18 1.50 -1.87 12.20
CA GLU A 18 0.91 -3.13 11.73
C GLU A 18 -0.39 -3.44 12.49
N THR A 19 -1.46 -3.71 11.75
CA THR A 19 -2.75 -4.14 12.29
C THR A 19 -3.14 -5.48 11.67
N ARG A 20 -3.45 -6.46 12.51
CA ARG A 20 -4.02 -7.73 12.06
C ARG A 20 -5.53 -7.72 12.24
N LEU A 21 -6.25 -7.83 11.12
CA LEU A 21 -7.71 -7.87 11.11
C LEU A 21 -8.24 -9.25 11.54
N PRO A 22 -9.46 -9.34 12.10
CA PRO A 22 -10.11 -10.63 12.40
C PRO A 22 -10.26 -11.55 11.19
N SER A 23 -10.21 -11.00 9.98
CA SER A 23 -10.23 -11.75 8.73
C SER A 23 -8.95 -12.58 8.48
N GLY A 24 -7.88 -12.32 9.23
CA GLY A 24 -6.54 -12.85 9.01
C GLY A 24 -5.66 -11.96 8.12
N THR A 25 -6.22 -10.88 7.57
CA THR A 25 -5.49 -9.89 6.76
C THR A 25 -4.60 -9.04 7.66
N VAL A 26 -3.31 -8.97 7.33
CA VAL A 26 -2.34 -8.07 7.92
C VAL A 26 -2.30 -6.80 7.09
N VAL A 27 -2.35 -5.66 7.76
CA VAL A 27 -2.28 -4.33 7.16
C VAL A 27 -1.11 -3.59 7.78
N ARG A 28 -0.26 -2.98 6.96
CA ARG A 28 0.89 -2.18 7.35
C ARG A 28 0.72 -0.78 6.82
N GLU A 29 0.64 0.19 7.72
CA GLU A 29 0.50 1.61 7.41
C GLU A 29 1.85 2.28 7.59
N TYR A 30 2.32 2.97 6.55
CA TYR A 30 3.57 3.69 6.51
C TYR A 30 3.30 5.17 6.74
N VAL A 31 3.79 5.68 7.87
CA VAL A 31 3.47 7.01 8.39
C VAL A 31 4.71 7.89 8.35
N ALA A 32 4.67 8.94 7.54
CA ALA A 32 5.74 9.93 7.47
C ALA A 32 5.88 10.66 8.82
N HIS A 33 7.02 11.32 9.04
CA HIS A 33 7.26 12.12 10.26
C HIS A 33 6.23 13.25 10.48
N SER A 34 5.54 13.68 9.42
CA SER A 34 4.43 14.63 9.47
C SER A 34 3.13 14.06 10.07
N GLY A 35 3.08 12.75 10.32
CA GLY A 35 1.85 12.03 10.71
C GLY A 35 0.98 11.59 9.51
N THR A 36 1.41 11.85 8.28
CA THR A 36 0.67 11.46 7.08
C THR A 36 0.92 9.99 6.76
N VAL A 37 -0.15 9.19 6.64
CA VAL A 37 -0.08 7.85 6.04
C VAL A 37 0.12 8.03 4.53
N PHE A 38 1.33 7.71 4.04
CA PHE A 38 1.65 7.87 2.61
C PHE A 38 1.60 6.54 1.87
N ALA A 39 1.62 5.41 2.57
CA ALA A 39 1.41 4.09 1.98
C ALA A 39 0.74 3.11 2.94
N ILE A 40 0.03 2.14 2.36
CA ILE A 40 -0.63 1.04 3.05
C ILE A 40 -0.35 -0.23 2.26
N VAL A 41 0.22 -1.25 2.90
CA VAL A 41 0.41 -2.59 2.33
C VAL A 41 -0.51 -3.56 3.07
N TRP A 42 -1.13 -4.48 2.36
CA TRP A 42 -1.92 -5.53 2.99
C TRP A 42 -1.67 -6.89 2.36
N THR A 43 -1.76 -7.93 3.19
CA THR A 43 -1.65 -9.33 2.77
C THR A 43 -2.55 -10.20 3.63
N GLY A 44 -3.21 -11.18 3.03
CA GLY A 44 -3.94 -12.18 3.80
C GLY A 44 -4.99 -12.95 3.02
N PRO A 45 -5.76 -13.81 3.71
CA PRO A 45 -6.67 -14.74 3.08
C PRO A 45 -7.95 -14.10 2.55
N ARG A 46 -8.22 -12.85 2.94
CA ARG A 46 -9.37 -12.07 2.50
C ARG A 46 -8.94 -10.69 2.03
N MET A 47 -9.74 -10.13 1.11
CA MET A 47 -9.59 -8.76 0.65
C MET A 47 -9.63 -7.79 1.83
N ALA A 48 -8.73 -6.82 1.84
CA ALA A 48 -8.71 -5.79 2.86
C ALA A 48 -9.93 -4.86 2.71
N PRO A 49 -10.47 -4.31 3.81
CA PRO A 49 -11.56 -3.33 3.75
C PRO A 49 -11.04 -1.98 3.23
N LEU A 50 -10.86 -1.85 1.91
CA LEU A 50 -10.24 -0.68 1.28
C LEU A 50 -10.94 0.65 1.59
N SER A 51 -12.26 0.63 1.81
CA SER A 51 -13.01 1.81 2.26
C SER A 51 -12.54 2.32 3.63
N THR A 52 -12.27 1.40 4.56
CA THR A 52 -11.74 1.73 5.88
C THR A 52 -10.27 2.14 5.80
N LEU A 53 -9.46 1.41 5.02
CA LEU A 53 -8.03 1.67 4.93
C LEU A 53 -7.70 2.99 4.23
N LEU A 54 -8.37 3.30 3.13
CA LEU A 54 -8.08 4.50 2.35
C LEU A 54 -8.79 5.74 2.92
N GLY A 55 -9.86 5.57 3.69
CA GLY A 55 -10.62 6.66 4.29
C GLY A 55 -10.98 7.73 3.25
N ASN A 56 -10.46 8.95 3.43
CA ASN A 56 -10.72 10.08 2.52
C ASN A 56 -10.22 9.83 1.08
N TYR A 57 -9.17 9.03 0.90
CA TYR A 57 -8.65 8.65 -0.42
C TYR A 57 -9.50 7.59 -1.12
N PHE A 58 -10.49 7.00 -0.44
CA PHE A 58 -11.36 5.99 -1.04
C PHE A 58 -12.17 6.54 -2.23
N SER A 59 -12.57 7.82 -2.18
CA SER A 59 -13.26 8.48 -3.30
C SER A 59 -12.38 8.56 -4.55
N THR A 60 -11.10 8.93 -4.38
CA THR A 60 -10.09 8.93 -5.45
C THR A 60 -9.87 7.54 -6.02
N TYR A 61 -9.83 6.51 -5.15
CA TYR A 61 -9.74 5.12 -5.57
C TYR A 61 -10.93 4.70 -6.43
N LEU A 62 -12.16 5.04 -6.05
CA LEU A 62 -13.36 4.73 -6.84
C LEU A 62 -13.36 5.46 -8.20
N GLN A 63 -12.90 6.71 -8.24
CA GLN A 63 -12.73 7.44 -9.51
C GLN A 63 -11.71 6.75 -10.42
N GLY A 64 -10.59 6.31 -9.84
CA GLY A 64 -9.56 5.58 -10.57
C GLY A 64 -10.03 4.21 -11.07
N LEU A 65 -10.83 3.49 -10.29
CA LEU A 65 -11.51 2.27 -10.73
C LEU A 65 -12.45 2.54 -11.91
N SER A 66 -13.28 3.58 -11.82
CA SER A 66 -14.20 3.96 -12.89
C SER A 66 -13.45 4.32 -14.18
N ALA A 67 -12.34 5.05 -14.07
CA ALA A 67 -11.49 5.40 -15.20
C ALA A 67 -10.82 4.17 -15.82
N ALA A 68 -10.28 3.27 -14.99
CA ALA A 68 -9.69 2.02 -15.44
C ALA A 68 -10.70 1.12 -16.17
N HIS A 69 -11.92 1.03 -15.64
CA HIS A 69 -13.04 0.32 -16.29
C HIS A 69 -13.41 0.90 -17.64
N ALA A 70 -13.53 2.24 -17.74
CA ALA A 70 -13.85 2.91 -18.99
C ALA A 70 -12.75 2.71 -20.05
N ALA A 71 -11.50 2.63 -19.64
CA ALA A 71 -10.36 2.46 -20.53
C ALA A 71 -10.12 1.01 -21.01
N HIS A 72 -10.35 0.01 -20.15
CA HIS A 72 -9.92 -1.37 -20.42
C HIS A 72 -11.03 -2.44 -20.32
N GLY A 73 -12.28 -2.05 -20.02
CA GLY A 73 -13.45 -2.94 -20.13
C GLY A 73 -13.48 -4.17 -19.20
N GLY A 74 -12.58 -4.29 -18.21
CA GLY A 74 -12.52 -5.46 -17.36
C GLY A 74 -11.80 -5.27 -16.01
N TYR A 75 -12.11 -6.17 -15.08
CA TYR A 75 -11.48 -6.31 -13.76
C TYR A 75 -10.11 -7.01 -13.89
N GLY A 76 -9.12 -6.35 -14.47
CA GLY A 76 -7.71 -6.81 -14.46
C GLY A 76 -7.00 -6.43 -13.15
N PRO A 77 -5.78 -6.95 -12.89
CA PRO A 77 -4.94 -6.45 -11.80
C PRO A 77 -4.79 -4.92 -11.96
N ALA A 78 -5.52 -4.20 -11.11
CA ALA A 78 -5.74 -2.79 -11.29
C ALA A 78 -4.56 -2.07 -10.66
N ALA A 79 -3.59 -1.69 -11.50
CA ALA A 79 -2.71 -0.57 -11.18
C ALA A 79 -3.54 0.70 -11.44
N ILE A 80 -4.17 1.21 -10.39
CA ILE A 80 -4.94 2.44 -10.47
C ILE A 80 -3.99 3.57 -10.12
N GLU A 81 -3.62 4.37 -11.11
CA GLU A 81 -2.92 5.62 -10.91
C GLU A 81 -3.91 6.75 -11.19
N GLN A 82 -4.47 7.34 -10.14
CA GLN A 82 -5.43 8.44 -10.27
C GLN A 82 -5.20 9.50 -9.21
N ALA A 83 -5.10 10.75 -9.67
CA ALA A 83 -4.94 11.94 -8.82
C ALA A 83 -3.83 11.81 -7.75
N GLY A 84 -2.72 11.16 -8.09
CA GLY A 84 -1.59 10.99 -7.17
C GLY A 84 -1.79 9.90 -6.12
N LEU A 85 -2.76 9.01 -6.28
CA LEU A 85 -2.86 7.74 -5.58
C LEU A 85 -2.54 6.61 -6.55
N VAL A 86 -1.58 5.77 -6.18
CA VAL A 86 -1.28 4.51 -6.87
C VAL A 86 -1.76 3.36 -6.01
N VAL A 87 -2.62 2.50 -6.56
CA VAL A 87 -3.08 1.28 -5.90
C VAL A 87 -2.80 0.10 -6.79
N HIS A 88 -2.05 -0.88 -6.28
CA HIS A 88 -1.83 -2.17 -6.92
C HIS A 88 -2.48 -3.25 -6.06
N THR A 89 -3.40 -4.01 -6.64
CA THR A 89 -4.05 -5.12 -5.94
C THR A 89 -3.88 -6.41 -6.75
N GLY A 90 -3.65 -7.52 -6.08
CA GLY A 90 -3.50 -8.82 -6.72
C GLY A 90 -3.60 -9.98 -5.76
N GLY A 91 -3.07 -11.12 -6.20
CA GLY A 91 -3.15 -12.39 -5.48
C GLY A 91 -4.13 -13.35 -6.11
N HIS A 92 -4.35 -14.47 -5.44
CA HIS A 92 -5.30 -15.52 -5.84
C HIS A 92 -6.33 -15.74 -4.74
N MET A 93 -7.37 -16.54 -5.03
CA MET A 93 -8.37 -16.92 -4.04
C MET A 93 -7.70 -17.46 -2.77
N GLY A 94 -7.88 -16.76 -1.64
CA GLY A 94 -7.31 -17.14 -0.35
C GLY A 94 -5.89 -16.63 -0.06
N ALA A 95 -5.29 -15.83 -0.95
CA ALA A 95 -4.01 -15.15 -0.73
C ALA A 95 -3.98 -13.82 -1.49
N PHE A 96 -4.68 -12.84 -0.94
CA PHE A 96 -4.75 -11.48 -1.46
C PHE A 96 -3.57 -10.67 -0.97
N ALA A 97 -3.07 -9.81 -1.84
CA ALA A 97 -2.02 -8.85 -1.53
C ALA A 97 -2.29 -7.53 -2.25
N GLY A 98 -1.83 -6.44 -1.68
CA GLY A 98 -1.87 -5.16 -2.38
C GLY A 98 -1.13 -4.07 -1.64
N ILE A 99 -0.96 -2.98 -2.35
CA ILE A 99 -0.31 -1.78 -1.87
C ILE A 99 -1.07 -0.57 -2.42
N ALA A 100 -1.25 0.44 -1.58
CA ALA A 100 -1.71 1.76 -1.96
C ALA A 100 -0.68 2.77 -1.47
N TYR A 101 -0.25 3.71 -2.31
CA TYR A 101 0.69 4.75 -1.91
C TYR A 101 0.48 6.05 -2.67
N LEU A 102 0.96 7.14 -2.08
CA LEU A 102 0.94 8.49 -2.64
C LEU A 102 2.34 8.83 -3.16
N PRO A 103 2.62 8.80 -4.48
CA PRO A 103 3.96 9.02 -5.01
C PRO A 103 4.57 10.36 -4.58
N GLN A 104 3.73 11.38 -4.47
CA GLN A 104 4.13 12.74 -4.05
C GLN A 104 4.38 12.88 -2.53
N ALA A 105 3.96 11.92 -1.71
CA ALA A 105 4.17 11.92 -0.27
C ALA A 105 5.24 10.91 0.18
N LEU A 106 5.93 10.25 -0.76
CA LEU A 106 7.05 9.37 -0.45
C LEU A 106 8.20 10.19 0.17
N PRO A 107 8.75 9.76 1.33
CA PRO A 107 9.93 10.41 1.89
C PRO A 107 11.13 10.31 0.94
N GLN A 108 12.06 11.26 1.06
CA GLN A 108 13.26 11.26 0.21
C GLN A 108 14.04 9.96 0.37
N GLY A 109 14.42 9.35 -0.75
CA GLY A 109 15.15 8.08 -0.78
C GLY A 109 14.28 6.83 -0.58
N ILE A 110 12.96 6.96 -0.43
CA ILE A 110 12.04 5.82 -0.35
C ILE A 110 11.35 5.61 -1.70
N SER A 111 11.49 4.40 -2.23
CA SER A 111 10.80 3.96 -3.44
C SER A 111 9.61 3.05 -3.09
N PRO A 112 8.63 2.88 -4.01
CA PRO A 112 7.55 1.91 -3.79
C PRO A 112 8.03 0.47 -3.54
N ALA A 113 9.22 0.09 -4.01
CA ALA A 113 9.80 -1.24 -3.82
C ALA A 113 10.30 -1.49 -2.37
N ASP A 114 10.44 -0.42 -1.58
CA ASP A 114 10.83 -0.50 -0.17
C ASP A 114 9.64 -0.81 0.76
N LEU A 115 8.41 -0.75 0.22
CA LEU A 115 7.16 -0.96 0.94
C LEU A 115 6.78 -2.46 0.91
N ARG A 116 6.58 -3.05 2.09
CA ARG A 116 6.42 -4.51 2.30
C ARG A 116 5.37 -4.88 3.33
#